data_AF-A0A9P5JV78-F1
#
_entry.id   AF-A0A9P5JV78-F1
#
_cell.length_a   1.000
_cell.length_b   1.000
_cell.length_c   1.000
_cell.angle_alpha   90.00
_cell.angle_beta   90.00
_cell.angle_gamma   90.00
#
_symmetry.space_group_name_H-M   'P 1'
#
loop_
_entity.id
_entity.type
_entity.pdbx_description
1 polymer ?
#
loop_
_entity_poly.entity_id
_entity_poly.type
_entity_poly.pdbx_seq_one_letter_code
_entity_poly.pdbx_strand_id
1 'polypeptide(L)'
;MTAFINSTPGDTHDSKTIGVPRRRTPPTRKRKASEMLGAGTPGSEDRVLSPEPSESEAKKKYKKKMNVRHYRAQNKDAMTQLRDALPEHMRPPERQAKAYVTLSAIKYIHELTAENERLRTENIRQAKRLGERHDNDRDLSSSVEVAIAGDEPECTVPKAEVPCDSSK
;
A
#
# COMPACT_ATOMS: atom_id res chain seq x y z
N MET A 1 -16.35 -18.42 2.69
CA MET A 1 -15.67 -17.26 2.07
C MET A 1 -14.66 -17.82 1.07
N THR A 2 -15.01 -17.84 -0.22
CA THR A 2 -14.23 -18.47 -1.29
C THR A 2 -13.38 -17.41 -2.01
N ALA A 3 -12.06 -17.55 -1.95
CA ALA A 3 -11.11 -16.72 -2.68
C ALA A 3 -10.97 -17.24 -4.12
N PHE A 4 -11.29 -16.40 -5.11
CA PHE A 4 -10.98 -16.65 -6.51
C PHE A 4 -9.61 -16.04 -6.84
N ILE A 5 -8.58 -16.88 -6.86
CA ILE A 5 -7.27 -16.54 -7.41
C ILE A 5 -7.29 -16.98 -8.87
N ASN A 6 -7.47 -16.01 -9.79
CA ASN A 6 -7.23 -16.26 -11.21
C ASN A 6 -5.80 -15.88 -11.54
N SER A 7 -4.92 -16.87 -11.53
CA SER A 7 -3.64 -16.85 -12.23
C SER A 7 -3.91 -16.82 -13.73
N THR A 8 -3.29 -15.89 -14.47
CA THR A 8 -3.20 -15.96 -15.94
C THR A 8 -1.78 -16.33 -16.35
N PRO A 9 -1.62 -17.21 -17.35
CA PRO A 9 -0.33 -17.77 -17.75
C PRO A 9 0.50 -16.76 -18.52
N GLY A 10 1.82 -16.96 -18.47
CA GLY A 10 2.78 -16.23 -19.28
C GLY A 10 2.59 -16.54 -20.75
N ASP A 11 2.71 -15.49 -21.56
CA ASP A 11 2.93 -15.62 -22.99
C ASP A 11 4.26 -14.94 -23.33
N THR A 12 5.15 -15.80 -23.79
CA THR A 12 6.46 -15.51 -24.38
C THR A 12 6.30 -14.69 -25.65
N HIS A 13 7.05 -13.59 -25.78
CA HIS A 13 7.44 -13.10 -27.09
C HIS A 13 8.91 -12.68 -27.11
N ASP A 14 9.57 -13.26 -28.11
CA ASP A 14 10.94 -13.15 -28.58
C ASP A 14 11.67 -11.83 -28.37
N SER A 15 12.89 -12.00 -27.87
CA SER A 15 14.00 -11.06 -27.95
C SER A 15 14.68 -11.08 -29.33
N LYS A 16 14.52 -9.99 -30.10
CA LYS A 16 15.37 -9.44 -31.19
C LYS A 16 14.61 -8.21 -31.73
N THR A 17 15.15 -7.01 -31.94
CA THR A 17 16.42 -6.57 -32.51
C THR A 17 16.56 -5.04 -32.32
N ILE A 18 17.79 -4.57 -32.09
CA ILE A 18 18.45 -3.40 -32.68
C ILE A 18 17.73 -2.02 -32.63
N GLY A 19 18.38 -1.09 -31.92
CA GLY A 19 17.98 0.31 -31.83
C GLY A 19 18.10 1.09 -33.16
N VAL A 20 17.16 2.02 -33.35
CA VAL A 20 17.17 3.05 -34.41
C VAL A 20 16.69 4.37 -33.80
N PRO A 21 17.35 5.52 -34.05
CA PRO A 21 16.99 6.79 -33.42
C PRO A 21 15.71 7.39 -34.01
N ARG A 22 14.84 7.84 -33.12
CA ARG A 22 13.53 8.44 -33.41
C ARG A 22 13.67 9.90 -33.85
N ARG A 23 13.82 10.17 -35.15
CA ARG A 23 13.63 11.52 -35.72
C ARG A 23 12.13 11.87 -35.72
N ARG A 24 11.76 12.95 -35.03
CA ARG A 24 10.41 13.54 -35.01
C ARG A 24 10.18 14.35 -36.29
N THR A 25 9.11 14.06 -37.03
CA THR A 25 8.52 14.99 -38.01
C THR A 25 7.11 15.40 -37.56
N PRO A 26 6.67 16.64 -37.84
CA PRO A 26 5.36 17.15 -37.42
C PRO A 26 4.24 16.63 -38.34
N PRO A 27 2.99 16.49 -37.86
CA PRO A 27 1.89 16.00 -38.69
C PRO A 27 1.39 17.11 -39.62
N THR A 28 1.74 17.03 -40.91
CA THR A 28 1.10 17.84 -41.96
C THR A 28 -0.33 17.35 -42.20
N ARG A 29 -1.29 18.15 -41.75
CA ARG A 29 -2.73 18.03 -42.03
C ARG A 29 -2.99 18.24 -43.53
N LYS A 30 -3.13 17.16 -44.32
CA LYS A 30 -3.60 17.26 -45.70
C LYS A 30 -5.13 17.39 -45.72
N ARG A 31 -5.62 18.61 -45.91
CA ARG A 31 -6.93 18.87 -46.52
C ARG A 31 -6.79 18.53 -48.01
N LYS A 32 -7.55 17.56 -48.53
CA LYS A 32 -7.76 17.42 -49.98
C LYS A 32 -9.05 18.17 -50.32
N ALA A 33 -8.89 19.39 -50.83
CA ALA A 33 -9.86 20.03 -51.70
C ALA A 33 -9.26 19.92 -53.10
N SER A 34 -9.88 19.10 -53.96
CA SER A 34 -9.66 19.11 -55.40
C SER A 34 -10.71 18.20 -56.04
N GLU A 35 -11.92 18.72 -56.18
CA GLU A 35 -12.90 18.20 -57.13
C GLU A 35 -13.26 19.36 -58.05
N MET A 36 -12.52 19.48 -59.14
CA MET A 36 -12.86 20.30 -60.27
C MET A 36 -12.53 19.51 -61.53
N LEU A 37 -13.58 19.30 -62.32
CA LEU A 37 -13.62 18.97 -63.75
C LEU A 37 -13.42 17.51 -64.16
N GLY A 38 -14.40 17.01 -64.92
CA GLY A 38 -14.11 16.12 -66.05
C GLY A 38 -15.05 14.94 -66.20
N ALA A 39 -16.01 15.07 -67.12
CA ALA A 39 -16.94 14.04 -67.57
C ALA A 39 -16.24 12.76 -68.08
N GLY A 40 -16.86 11.59 -67.82
CA GLY A 40 -16.51 10.34 -68.49
C GLY A 40 -17.17 9.09 -67.91
N THR A 41 -18.12 8.53 -68.66
CA THR A 41 -18.58 7.11 -68.70
C THR A 41 -19.52 6.55 -67.59
N PRO A 42 -20.67 5.94 -67.96
CA PRO A 42 -21.56 5.23 -67.04
C PRO A 42 -21.13 3.76 -66.92
N GLY A 43 -20.92 3.27 -65.71
CA GLY A 43 -20.70 1.84 -65.48
C GLY A 43 -19.62 1.52 -64.48
N SER A 44 -20.01 1.51 -63.20
CA SER A 44 -19.55 0.57 -62.18
C SER A 44 -20.10 1.09 -60.85
N GLU A 45 -21.36 0.74 -60.61
CA GLU A 45 -21.93 0.74 -59.26
C GLU A 45 -21.26 -0.39 -58.46
N ASP A 46 -19.98 -0.23 -58.14
CA ASP A 46 -19.35 -0.93 -57.02
C ASP A 46 -18.89 0.13 -56.03
N ARG A 47 -19.86 0.93 -55.56
CA ARG A 47 -19.83 1.40 -54.19
C ARG A 47 -19.79 0.14 -53.33
N VAL A 48 -18.58 -0.34 -53.07
CA VAL A 48 -18.29 -1.31 -52.02
C VAL A 48 -19.00 -0.78 -50.80
N LEU A 49 -20.14 -1.41 -50.50
CA LEU A 49 -20.99 -1.12 -49.37
C LEU A 49 -20.04 -1.14 -48.18
N SER A 50 -19.72 0.05 -47.66
CA SER A 50 -19.12 0.16 -46.34
C SER A 50 -20.09 -0.61 -45.46
N PRO A 51 -19.72 -1.77 -44.89
CA PRO A 51 -20.68 -2.55 -44.14
C PRO A 51 -21.15 -1.66 -43.02
N GLU A 52 -22.42 -1.24 -43.08
CA GLU A 52 -23.10 -0.58 -41.98
C GLU A 52 -22.78 -1.45 -40.75
N PRO A 53 -22.07 -0.91 -39.75
CA PRO A 53 -21.60 -1.73 -38.64
C PRO A 53 -22.83 -2.34 -38.01
N SER A 54 -22.93 -3.67 -38.07
CA SER A 54 -24.10 -4.38 -37.56
C SER A 54 -24.44 -3.87 -36.15
N GLU A 55 -25.73 -3.80 -35.81
CA GLU A 55 -26.14 -3.25 -34.52
C GLU A 55 -25.41 -3.91 -33.33
N SER A 56 -25.02 -5.17 -33.48
CA SER A 56 -24.22 -5.91 -32.50
C SER A 56 -22.79 -5.36 -32.36
N GLU A 57 -22.12 -5.00 -33.45
CA GLU A 57 -20.83 -4.31 -33.42
C GLU A 57 -20.94 -2.90 -32.84
N ALA A 58 -22.00 -2.16 -33.20
CA ALA A 58 -22.23 -0.80 -32.69
C ALA A 58 -22.41 -0.82 -31.16
N LYS A 59 -23.22 -1.75 -30.64
CA LYS A 59 -23.42 -1.97 -29.19
C LYS A 59 -22.11 -2.36 -28.50
N LYS A 60 -21.30 -3.26 -29.09
CA LYS A 60 -19.98 -3.65 -28.56
C LYS A 60 -19.00 -2.46 -28.50
N LYS A 61 -18.92 -1.67 -29.57
CA LYS A 61 -18.08 -0.45 -29.65
C LYS A 61 -18.54 0.59 -28.62
N TYR A 62 -19.85 0.77 -28.44
CA TYR A 62 -20.41 1.65 -27.41
C TYR A 62 -20.03 1.20 -26.00
N LYS A 63 -20.27 -0.07 -25.64
CA LYS A 63 -19.89 -0.64 -24.34
C LYS A 63 -18.39 -0.48 -24.07
N LYS A 64 -17.54 -0.74 -25.06
CA LYS A 64 -16.09 -0.51 -24.95
C LYS A 64 -15.76 0.96 -24.67
N LYS A 65 -16.37 1.90 -25.40
CA LYS A 65 -16.19 3.35 -25.17
C LYS A 65 -16.63 3.76 -23.77
N MET A 66 -17.77 3.25 -23.30
CA MET A 66 -18.30 3.51 -21.97
C MET A 66 -17.35 3.00 -20.88
N ASN A 67 -16.87 1.75 -21.00
CA ASN A 67 -15.90 1.17 -20.07
C ASN A 67 -14.59 1.97 -20.03
N VAL A 68 -14.10 2.43 -21.18
CA VAL A 68 -12.90 3.28 -21.24
C VAL A 68 -13.12 4.62 -20.53
N ARG A 69 -14.31 5.23 -20.64
CA ARG A 69 -14.64 6.45 -19.91
C ARG A 69 -14.66 6.21 -18.40
N HIS A 70 -15.28 5.12 -17.95
CA HIS A 70 -15.33 4.76 -16.54
C HIS A 70 -13.92 4.53 -15.97
N TYR A 71 -13.09 3.77 -16.67
CA TYR A 71 -11.69 3.56 -16.27
C TYR A 71 -10.89 4.87 -16.18
N ARG A 72 -11.09 5.79 -17.13
CA ARG A 72 -10.44 7.11 -17.10
C ARG A 72 -10.89 7.97 -15.92
N ALA A 73 -12.17 7.92 -15.58
CA ALA A 73 -12.72 8.62 -14.42
C ALA A 73 -12.15 8.05 -13.11
N GLN A 74 -12.20 6.72 -12.92
CA GLN A 74 -11.59 6.05 -11.77
C GLN A 74 -10.10 6.38 -11.63
N ASN A 75 -9.33 6.35 -12.72
CA ASN A 75 -7.91 6.71 -12.70
C ASN A 75 -7.65 8.22 -12.52
N LYS A 76 -8.66 9.08 -12.69
CA LYS A 76 -8.56 10.50 -12.31
C LYS A 76 -8.77 10.63 -10.80
N ASP A 77 -9.79 9.97 -10.27
CA ASP A 77 -10.15 10.04 -8.87
C ASP A 77 -9.06 9.40 -7.99
N ALA A 78 -8.54 8.24 -8.38
CA ALA A 78 -7.45 7.57 -7.69
C ALA A 78 -6.18 8.43 -7.60
N MET A 79 -5.83 9.14 -8.69
CA MET A 79 -4.66 10.04 -8.67
C MET A 79 -4.87 11.27 -7.79
N THR A 80 -6.12 11.71 -7.66
CA THR A 80 -6.50 12.82 -6.78
C THR A 80 -6.38 12.38 -5.32
N GLN A 81 -6.97 11.22 -4.97
CA GLN A 81 -6.84 10.62 -3.65
C GLN A 81 -5.38 10.37 -3.25
N LEU A 82 -4.56 9.85 -4.19
CA LEU A 82 -3.14 9.63 -3.95
C LEU A 82 -2.42 10.93 -3.60
N ARG A 83 -2.75 12.03 -4.30
CA ARG A 83 -2.18 13.36 -4.03
C ARG A 83 -2.61 13.89 -2.67
N ASP A 84 -3.88 13.72 -2.32
CA ASP A 84 -4.44 14.23 -1.07
C ASP A 84 -3.90 13.47 0.15
N ALA A 85 -3.56 12.20 0.00
CA ALA A 85 -2.89 11.40 1.02
C ALA A 85 -1.42 11.80 1.29
N LEU A 86 -0.79 12.59 0.39
CA LEU A 86 0.58 13.05 0.60
C LEU A 86 0.65 14.18 1.63
N PRO A 87 1.73 14.24 2.43
CA PRO A 87 1.97 15.37 3.30
C PRO A 87 2.18 16.65 2.48
N GLU A 88 1.84 17.80 3.05
CA GLU A 88 1.79 19.09 2.33
C GLU A 88 3.08 19.44 1.60
N HIS A 89 4.23 19.23 2.24
CA HIS A 89 5.55 19.56 1.68
C HIS A 89 5.96 18.64 0.51
N MET A 90 5.32 17.48 0.34
CA MET A 90 5.55 16.56 -0.78
C MET A 90 4.41 16.56 -1.80
N ARG A 91 3.32 17.30 -1.52
CA ARG A 91 2.12 17.28 -2.34
C ARG A 91 2.36 18.10 -3.61
N PRO A 92 2.37 17.47 -4.80
CA PRO A 92 2.58 18.22 -6.04
C PRO A 92 1.39 19.13 -6.36
N PRO A 93 1.59 20.29 -7.02
CA PRO A 93 0.51 21.16 -7.50
C PRO A 93 -0.50 20.43 -8.41
N GLU A 94 -1.75 20.88 -8.44
CA GLU A 94 -2.87 20.10 -9.03
C GLU A 94 -2.71 19.94 -10.54
N ARG A 95 -2.10 20.94 -11.17
CA ARG A 95 -1.86 20.99 -12.61
C ARG A 95 -0.59 20.24 -13.05
N GLN A 96 0.17 19.65 -12.12
CA GLN A 96 1.35 18.87 -12.49
C GLN A 96 0.98 17.53 -13.15
N ALA A 97 1.95 16.99 -13.89
CA ALA A 97 1.81 15.67 -14.49
C ALA A 97 1.63 14.60 -13.40
N LYS A 98 0.76 13.62 -13.67
CA LYS A 98 0.46 12.48 -12.78
C LYS A 98 1.71 11.74 -12.27
N ALA A 99 2.77 11.69 -13.08
CA ALA A 99 4.04 11.07 -12.72
C ALA A 99 4.66 11.66 -11.44
N TYR A 100 4.54 12.98 -11.21
CA TYR A 100 5.08 13.62 -10.00
C TYR A 100 4.33 13.19 -8.74
N VAL A 101 3.00 13.00 -8.83
CA VAL A 101 2.20 12.46 -7.72
C VAL A 101 2.66 11.05 -7.38
N THR A 102 2.86 10.21 -8.39
CA THR A 102 3.37 8.83 -8.20
C THR A 102 4.77 8.82 -7.58
N LEU A 103 5.70 9.63 -8.09
CA LEU A 103 7.07 9.70 -7.54
C LEU A 103 7.10 10.20 -6.10
N SER A 104 6.30 11.22 -5.79
CA SER A 104 6.20 11.77 -4.43
C SER A 104 5.58 10.75 -3.47
N ALA A 105 4.58 9.99 -3.93
CA ALA A 105 4.01 8.90 -3.16
C ALA A 105 5.01 7.77 -2.89
N ILE A 106 5.79 7.36 -3.90
CA ILE A 106 6.84 6.35 -3.72
C ILE A 106 7.85 6.83 -2.68
N LYS A 107 8.31 8.08 -2.78
CA LYS A 107 9.25 8.65 -1.82
C LYS A 107 8.66 8.66 -0.40
N TYR A 108 7.40 9.05 -0.25
CA TYR A 108 6.74 9.08 1.05
C TYR A 108 6.56 7.68 1.66
N ILE A 109 6.25 6.67 0.83
CA ILE A 109 6.19 5.27 1.28
C ILE A 109 7.56 4.81 1.80
N HIS A 110 8.66 5.18 1.14
CA HIS A 110 10.00 4.86 1.63
C HIS A 110 10.29 5.51 2.99
N GLU A 111 9.94 6.78 3.16
CA GLU A 111 10.11 7.50 4.44
C GLU A 111 9.28 6.82 5.56
N LEU A 112 8.00 6.52 5.29
CA LEU A 112 7.14 5.81 6.25
C LEU A 112 7.63 4.40 6.58
N THR A 113 8.20 3.69 5.61
CA THR A 113 8.71 2.33 5.83
C THR A 113 9.92 2.37 6.78
N ALA A 114 10.85 3.29 6.54
CA ALA A 114 12.01 3.48 7.41
C ALA A 114 11.62 3.92 8.83
N GLU A 115 10.68 4.87 8.96
CA GLU A 115 10.14 5.31 10.25
C GLU A 115 9.49 4.15 11.01
N ASN A 116 8.68 3.33 10.33
CA ASN A 116 8.03 2.17 10.95
C ASN A 116 9.03 1.14 11.47
N GLU A 117 10.11 0.85 10.73
CA GLU A 117 11.17 -0.05 11.18
C GLU A 117 11.90 0.50 12.42
N ARG A 118 12.19 1.81 12.42
CA ARG A 118 12.79 2.50 13.57
C ARG A 118 11.89 2.40 14.80
N LEU A 119 10.60 2.69 14.65
CA LEU A 119 9.62 2.64 15.74
C LEU A 119 9.42 1.21 16.27
N ARG A 120 9.39 0.21 15.39
CA ARG A 120 9.34 -1.21 15.81
C ARG A 120 10.55 -1.58 16.66
N THR A 121 11.74 -1.16 16.25
CA THR A 121 12.99 -1.42 16.99
C THR A 121 12.98 -0.74 18.35
N GLU A 122 12.57 0.53 18.41
CA GLU A 122 12.48 1.26 19.68
C GLU A 122 11.42 0.67 20.61
N ASN A 123 10.27 0.25 20.09
CA ASN A 123 9.24 -0.44 20.87
C ASN A 123 9.76 -1.75 21.46
N ILE A 124 10.51 -2.55 20.70
CA ILE A 124 11.15 -3.77 21.22
C ILE A 124 12.16 -3.41 22.32
N ARG A 125 12.95 -2.35 22.14
CA ARG A 125 13.91 -1.88 23.16
C ARG A 125 13.21 -1.43 24.43
N GLN A 126 12.07 -0.75 24.31
CA GLN A 126 11.25 -0.34 25.46
C GLN A 126 10.63 -1.55 26.15
N ALA A 127 10.09 -2.51 25.40
CA ALA A 127 9.54 -3.75 25.94
C ALA A 127 10.59 -4.54 26.73
N LYS A 128 11.82 -4.65 26.22
CA LYS A 128 12.95 -5.28 26.95
C LYS A 128 13.26 -4.55 28.25
N ARG A 129 13.40 -3.21 28.21
CA ARG A 129 13.65 -2.39 29.41
C ARG A 129 12.54 -2.52 30.46
N LEU A 130 11.29 -2.68 30.04
CA LEU A 130 10.17 -2.91 30.96
C LEU A 130 10.19 -4.34 31.51
N GLY A 131 10.48 -5.35 30.69
CA GLY A 131 10.65 -6.74 31.12
C GLY A 131 11.75 -6.88 32.18
N GLU A 132 12.94 -6.33 31.92
CA GLU A 132 14.06 -6.33 32.88
C GLU A 132 13.70 -5.64 34.20
N ARG A 133 12.90 -4.56 34.18
CA ARG A 133 12.42 -3.93 35.41
C ARG A 133 11.48 -4.85 36.18
N HIS A 134 10.55 -5.50 35.50
CA HIS A 134 9.64 -6.46 36.13
C HIS A 134 10.36 -7.69 36.70
N ASP A 135 11.39 -8.19 36.02
CA ASP A 135 12.21 -9.30 36.52
C ASP A 135 13.01 -8.87 37.77
N ASN A 136 13.63 -7.69 37.75
CA ASN A 136 14.32 -7.14 38.92
C ASN A 136 13.36 -6.92 40.11
N ASP A 137 12.16 -6.40 39.88
CA ASP A 137 11.15 -6.20 40.93
C ASP A 137 10.68 -7.55 41.51
N ARG A 138 10.59 -8.60 40.68
CA ARG A 138 10.27 -9.96 41.12
C ARG A 138 11.39 -10.57 41.96
N ASP A 139 12.65 -10.40 41.54
CA ASP A 139 13.81 -10.91 42.28
C ASP A 139 13.98 -10.21 43.63
N LEU A 140 13.70 -8.90 43.69
CA LEU A 140 13.65 -8.14 44.94
C LEU A 140 12.49 -8.60 45.83
N SER A 141 11.30 -8.83 45.27
CA SER A 141 10.14 -9.33 46.03
C SER A 141 10.39 -10.74 46.60
N SER A 142 10.98 -11.62 45.79
CA SER A 142 11.41 -12.97 46.21
C SER A 142 12.45 -12.92 47.34
N SER A 143 13.43 -12.02 47.22
CA SER A 143 14.46 -11.85 48.27
C SER A 143 13.89 -11.30 49.57
N VAL A 144 12.88 -10.41 49.50
CA VAL A 144 12.19 -9.87 50.69
C VAL A 144 11.31 -10.94 51.34
N GLU A 145 10.60 -11.78 50.58
CA GLU A 145 9.82 -12.91 51.14
C GLU A 145 10.71 -13.90 51.89
N VAL A 146 11.91 -14.21 51.37
CA VAL A 146 12.88 -15.08 52.05
C VAL A 146 13.45 -14.43 53.32
N ALA A 147 13.69 -13.11 53.31
CA ALA A 147 14.18 -12.40 54.49
C ALA A 147 13.14 -12.33 55.64
N ILE A 148 11.84 -12.29 55.31
CA ILE A 148 10.76 -12.27 56.31
C ILE A 148 10.47 -13.68 56.86
N ALA A 149 10.63 -14.74 56.05
CA ALA A 149 10.44 -16.13 56.48
C ALA A 149 11.61 -16.71 57.29
N GLY A 150 12.73 -15.98 57.41
CA GLY A 150 13.94 -16.42 58.13
C GLY A 150 14.06 -15.97 59.59
N ASP A 151 13.14 -15.12 60.07
CA ASP A 151 13.13 -14.59 61.46
C ASP A 151 11.82 -14.99 62.17
N GLU A 152 11.64 -16.28 62.42
CA GLU A 152 10.78 -16.73 63.52
C GLU A 152 11.68 -16.79 64.78
N PRO A 153 11.65 -15.81 65.68
CA PRO A 153 12.28 -15.99 66.99
C PRO A 153 11.45 -17.04 67.74
N GLU A 154 12.03 -18.23 67.94
CA GLU A 154 11.54 -19.18 68.95
C GLU A 154 11.51 -18.45 70.31
N CYS A 155 10.35 -17.91 70.69
CA CYS A 155 10.08 -17.46 72.03
C CYS A 155 9.95 -18.69 72.93
N THR A 156 11.07 -19.25 73.35
CA THR A 156 11.13 -20.19 74.47
C THR A 156 10.87 -19.40 75.75
N VAL A 157 9.62 -19.47 76.24
CA VAL A 157 9.24 -18.90 77.54
C VAL A 157 9.93 -19.72 78.65
N PRO A 158 10.81 -19.14 79.48
CA PRO A 158 11.34 -19.86 80.63
C PRO A 158 10.23 -19.99 81.69
N LYS A 159 9.95 -21.23 82.05
CA LYS A 159 8.99 -21.62 83.09
C LYS A 159 9.52 -21.12 84.44
N ALA A 160 8.97 -20.02 84.95
CA ALA A 160 9.28 -19.53 86.29
C ALA A 160 8.67 -20.47 87.34
N GLU A 161 9.53 -21.16 88.09
CA GLU A 161 9.14 -21.87 89.31
C GLU A 161 8.78 -20.83 90.39
N VAL A 162 7.56 -20.92 90.91
CA VAL A 162 7.10 -20.14 92.06
C VAL A 162 7.46 -20.92 93.32
N PRO A 163 8.23 -20.37 94.28
CA PRO A 163 8.38 -21.00 95.58
C PRO A 163 7.12 -20.73 96.42
N CYS A 164 6.38 -21.79 96.74
CA CYS A 164 5.34 -21.73 97.76
C CYS A 164 6.00 -21.68 99.14
N ASP A 165 6.15 -20.47 99.66
CA ASP A 165 6.29 -20.24 101.10
C ASP A 165 4.91 -20.37 101.75
N SER A 166 4.77 -21.26 102.73
CA SER A 166 3.66 -21.27 103.68
C SER A 166 4.09 -22.02 104.93
N SER A 167 4.56 -21.23 105.88
CA SER A 167 4.72 -21.56 107.30
C SER A 167 3.42 -22.09 107.92
N LYS A 168 3.47 -23.25 108.57
CA LYS A 168 3.11 -23.48 109.99
C LYS A 168 3.34 -24.92 110.41
#